data_AF-A0A1E7GE30-F1
#
_entry.id   AF-A0A1E7GE30-F1
#
_cell.length_a   1.000
_cell.length_b   1.000
_cell.length_c   1.000
_cell.angle_alpha   90.00
_cell.angle_beta   90.00
_cell.angle_gamma   90.00
#
_symmetry.space_group_name_H-M   'P 1'
#
loop_
_entity.id
_entity.type
_entity.pdbx_description
1 polymer ?
#
loop_
_entity_poly.entity_id
_entity_poly.type
_entity_poly.pdbx_seq_one_letter_code
_entity_poly.pdbx_strand_id
1 'polypeptide(L)'
;MVVGIAEISVLILAIIVAVVLYKILKTATSLAINAVLGVLVLIVAKFILGLEIAITWIAVLVCAIGGIFGALIIILLNYLKIAF
;
A
#
# COMPACT_ATOMS: atom_id res chain seq x y z
N MET A 1 -9.15 -30.31 36.46
CA MET A 1 -8.70 -28.92 36.21
C MET A 1 -9.87 -28.22 35.52
N VAL A 2 -10.69 -27.48 36.26
CA VAL A 2 -11.82 -26.72 35.71
C VAL A 2 -11.23 -25.41 35.21
N VAL A 3 -11.24 -25.19 33.89
CA VAL A 3 -10.85 -23.90 33.32
C VAL A 3 -11.88 -22.88 33.77
N GLY A 4 -11.46 -21.83 34.49
CA GLY A 4 -12.38 -20.80 34.96
C GLY A 4 -12.94 -19.97 33.81
N ILE A 5 -14.10 -19.35 34.05
CA ILE A 5 -14.78 -18.46 33.09
C ILE A 5 -13.87 -17.30 32.66
N ALA A 6 -12.94 -16.87 33.53
CA ALA A 6 -12.04 -15.77 33.29
C ALA A 6 -10.98 -16.12 32.23
N GLU A 7 -10.41 -17.31 32.29
CA GLU A 7 -9.40 -17.80 31.35
C GLU A 7 -9.99 -17.94 29.95
N ILE A 8 -11.22 -18.45 29.83
CA ILE A 8 -11.95 -18.53 28.56
C ILE A 8 -12.24 -17.12 28.02
N SER A 9 -12.70 -16.20 28.89
CA SER A 9 -13.01 -14.82 28.49
C SER A 9 -11.78 -14.06 27.99
N VAL A 10 -10.64 -14.20 28.68
CA VAL A 10 -9.38 -13.57 28.30
C VAL A 10 -8.85 -14.16 26.99
N LEU A 11 -8.96 -15.48 26.79
CA LEU A 11 -8.56 -16.13 25.55
C LEU A 11 -9.36 -15.62 24.36
N ILE A 12 -10.69 -15.50 24.51
CA ILE A 12 -11.57 -14.95 23.47
C ILE A 12 -11.19 -13.51 23.14
N LEU A 13 -10.96 -12.66 24.15
CA LEU A 13 -10.56 -11.28 23.95
C LEU A 13 -9.21 -11.18 23.21
N ALA A 14 -8.23 -11.99 23.60
CA ALA A 14 -6.92 -12.03 22.95
C ALA A 14 -7.02 -12.43 21.46
N ILE A 15 -7.87 -13.40 21.13
CA ILE A 15 -8.12 -13.82 19.74
C ILE A 15 -8.73 -12.66 18.94
N ILE A 16 -9.73 -11.97 19.49
CA ILE A 16 -10.36 -10.82 18.83
C ILE A 16 -9.32 -9.73 18.52
N VAL A 17 -8.51 -9.37 19.52
CA VAL A 17 -7.44 -8.37 19.36
C VAL A 17 -6.44 -8.82 18.27
N ALA A 18 -5.99 -10.06 18.31
CA ALA A 18 -5.06 -10.61 17.32
C ALA A 18 -5.62 -10.56 15.89
N VAL A 19 -6.90 -10.92 15.70
CA VAL A 19 -7.56 -10.89 14.39
C VAL A 19 -7.70 -9.45 13.88
N VAL A 20 -8.07 -8.51 14.74
CA VAL A 20 -8.17 -7.08 14.38
C VAL A 20 -6.80 -6.54 13.96
N LEU A 21 -5.75 -6.79 14.75
CA LEU A 21 -4.39 -6.38 14.42
C LEU A 21 -3.91 -6.98 13.10
N TYR A 22 -4.15 -8.28 12.87
CA TYR A 22 -3.78 -8.95 11.63
C TYR A 22 -4.44 -8.30 10.41
N LYS A 23 -5.73 -7.94 10.50
CA LYS A 23 -6.42 -7.25 9.40
C LYS A 23 -5.81 -5.88 9.11
N ILE A 24 -5.50 -5.10 10.14
CA ILE A 24 -4.90 -3.76 9.99
C ILE A 24 -3.51 -3.88 9.35
N LEU A 25 -2.67 -4.77 9.86
CA LEU A 25 -1.32 -5.03 9.33
C LEU A 25 -1.37 -5.52 7.89
N LYS A 26 -2.32 -6.39 7.55
CA LYS A 26 -2.50 -6.90 6.19
C LYS A 26 -2.88 -5.79 5.20
N THR A 27 -3.77 -4.88 5.60
CA THR A 27 -4.13 -3.72 4.78
C THR A 27 -2.93 -2.78 4.57
N ALA A 28 -2.19 -2.46 5.63
CA ALA A 28 -0.99 -1.62 5.52
C ALA A 28 0.07 -2.25 4.62
N THR A 29 0.28 -3.57 4.75
CA THR A 29 1.21 -4.32 3.90
C THR A 29 0.77 -4.30 2.43
N SER A 30 -0.52 -4.45 2.15
CA SER A 30 -1.06 -4.34 0.79
C SER A 30 -0.82 -2.95 0.20
N LEU A 31 -0.99 -1.89 1.00
CA LEU A 31 -0.75 -0.52 0.57
C LEU A 31 0.73 -0.29 0.24
N ALA A 32 1.63 -0.84 1.06
CA ALA A 32 3.06 -0.79 0.83
C ALA A 32 3.48 -1.54 -0.44
N ILE A 33 2.93 -2.74 -0.68
CA ILE A 33 3.19 -3.51 -1.90
C ILE A 33 2.72 -2.74 -3.13
N ASN A 34 1.53 -2.14 -3.09
CA ASN A 34 1.00 -1.33 -4.19
C ASN A 34 1.87 -0.11 -4.46
N ALA A 35 2.33 0.58 -3.40
CA ALA A 35 3.24 1.71 -3.53
C ALA A 35 4.55 1.29 -4.19
N VAL A 36 5.16 0.19 -3.73
CA VAL A 36 6.41 -0.35 -4.29
C VAL A 36 6.22 -0.73 -5.75
N LEU A 37 5.17 -1.48 -6.10
CA LEU A 37 4.89 -1.86 -7.49
C LEU A 37 4.65 -0.65 -8.38
N GLY A 38 3.86 0.33 -7.93
CA GLY A 38 3.60 1.55 -8.69
C GLY A 38 4.87 2.38 -8.90
N VAL A 39 5.65 2.59 -7.85
CA VAL A 39 6.94 3.30 -7.92
C VAL A 39 7.92 2.57 -8.83
N LEU A 40 7.97 1.23 -8.78
CA LEU A 40 8.79 0.42 -9.66
C LEU A 40 8.42 0.67 -11.13
N VAL A 41 7.12 0.71 -11.44
CA VAL A 41 6.62 1.04 -12.79
C VAL A 41 7.02 2.46 -13.21
N LEU A 42 6.96 3.45 -12.31
CA LEU A 42 7.40 4.82 -12.61
C LEU A 42 8.90 4.89 -12.93
N ILE A 43 9.73 4.16 -12.18
CA ILE A 43 11.18 4.09 -12.42
C ILE A 43 11.45 3.46 -13.80
N VAL A 44 10.78 2.36 -14.11
CA VAL A 44 10.89 1.68 -15.40
C VAL A 44 10.45 2.60 -16.53
N ALA A 45 9.32 3.30 -16.38
CA ALA A 45 8.82 4.25 -17.36
C ALA A 45 9.80 5.41 -17.59
N LYS A 46 10.37 5.97 -16.51
CA LYS A 46 11.40 7.00 -16.60
C LYS A 46 12.62 6.54 -17.39
N PHE A 47 13.08 5.31 -17.17
CA PHE A 47 14.27 4.79 -17.85
C PHE A 47 14.02 4.38 -19.30
N ILE A 48 12.89 3.71 -19.57
CA ILE A 48 12.58 3.17 -20.91
C ILE A 48 11.99 4.25 -21.83
N LEU A 49 11.10 5.09 -21.31
CA LEU A 49 10.41 6.12 -22.10
C LEU A 49 11.12 7.48 -22.05
N GLY A 50 12.16 7.63 -21.23
CA GLY A 50 12.87 8.89 -21.04
C GLY A 50 12.03 9.99 -20.38
N LEU A 51 10.96 9.61 -19.68
CA LEU A 51 10.04 10.54 -19.04
C LEU A 51 10.66 11.15 -17.77
N GLU A 52 10.63 12.47 -17.63
CA GLU A 52 11.14 13.20 -16.47
C GLU A 52 10.14 13.17 -15.29
N ILE A 53 9.77 11.98 -14.83
CA ILE A 53 8.83 11.84 -13.71
C ILE A 53 9.56 12.07 -12.38
N ALA A 54 9.10 13.05 -11.62
CA ALA A 54 9.53 13.30 -10.25
C ALA A 54 8.81 12.35 -9.27
N ILE A 55 9.58 11.47 -8.61
CA ILE A 55 9.04 10.59 -7.56
C ILE A 55 8.93 11.39 -6.26
N THR A 56 7.84 12.13 -6.14
CA THR A 56 7.50 12.91 -4.95
C THR A 56 6.68 12.09 -3.95
N TRP A 57 6.54 12.59 -2.71
CA TRP A 57 5.65 12.00 -1.72
C TRP A 57 4.21 11.83 -2.21
N ILE A 58 3.73 12.76 -3.06
CA ILE A 58 2.39 12.69 -3.65
C ILE A 58 2.31 11.54 -4.66
N ALA A 59 3.31 11.38 -5.53
CA ALA A 59 3.37 10.27 -6.50
C ALA A 59 3.37 8.91 -5.79
N VAL A 60 4.14 8.77 -4.71
CA VAL A 60 4.16 7.57 -3.88
C VAL A 60 2.79 7.30 -3.24
N LEU A 61 2.08 8.33 -2.77
CA LEU A 61 0.73 8.20 -2.22
C LEU A 61 -0.30 7.75 -3.28
N VAL A 62 -0.23 8.32 -4.47
CA VAL A 62 -1.09 7.92 -5.61
C VAL A 62 -0.82 6.47 -6.00
N CYS A 63 0.45 6.05 -6.03
CA CYS A 63 0.83 4.66 -6.23
C CYS A 63 0.44 3.75 -5.04
N ALA A 64 0.43 4.24 -3.81
CA ALA A 64 0.00 3.45 -2.65
C ALA A 64 -1.50 3.12 -2.72
N ILE A 65 -2.32 4.10 -3.13
CA ILE A 65 -3.77 3.96 -3.24
C ILE A 65 -4.14 3.20 -4.53
N GLY A 66 -3.54 3.58 -5.67
CA GLY A 66 -3.89 3.07 -7.00
C GLY A 66 -2.98 1.95 -7.51
N GLY A 67 -1.88 1.62 -6.83
CA GLY A 67 -0.90 0.66 -7.28
C GLY A 67 -0.30 1.00 -8.65
N ILE A 68 -0.30 -0.01 -9.51
CA ILE A 68 0.11 0.09 -10.92
C ILE A 68 -0.80 1.04 -11.70
N PHE A 69 -2.11 1.07 -11.43
CA PHE A 69 -3.03 2.00 -12.10
C PHE A 69 -2.71 3.46 -11.73
N GLY A 70 -2.33 3.70 -10.47
CA GLY A 70 -1.85 5.01 -10.04
C GLY A 70 -0.60 5.44 -10.81
N ALA A 71 0.34 4.51 -11.03
CA ALA A 71 1.53 4.78 -11.83
C ALA A 71 1.20 5.09 -13.30
N LEU A 72 0.24 4.39 -13.91
CA LEU A 72 -0.20 4.66 -15.29
C LEU A 72 -0.80 6.06 -15.44
N ILE A 73 -1.60 6.51 -14.47
CA ILE A 73 -2.15 7.87 -14.45
C ILE A 73 -1.01 8.88 -14.39
N ILE A 74 0.00 8.64 -13.56
CA ILE A 74 1.17 9.52 -13.46
C ILE A 74 1.95 9.54 -14.78
N ILE A 75 2.20 8.40 -15.41
CA ILE A 75 2.87 8.37 -16.71
C ILE A 75 2.08 9.20 -17.75
N LEU A 76 0.75 9.07 -17.74
CA LEU A 76 -0.11 9.82 -18.64
C LEU A 76 -0.04 11.33 -18.37
N LEU A 77 -0.17 11.79 -17.12
CA LEU A 77 -0.09 13.22 -16.79
C LEU A 77 1.27 13.85 -17.14
N ASN A 78 2.38 13.11 -16.96
CA ASN A 78 3.71 13.57 -17.36
C ASN A 78 3.82 13.64 -18.89
N TYR A 79 3.27 12.66 -19.61
CA TYR A 79 3.22 12.68 -21.08
C TYR A 79 2.42 13.88 -21.62
N LEU A 80 1.33 14.27 -20.95
CA LEU A 80 0.57 15.48 -21.28
C LEU A 80 1.25 16.78 -20.80
N LYS A 81 2.39 16.71 -20.09
CA LYS A 81 3.10 17.84 -19.47
C LYS A 81 2.26 18.67 -18.50
N ILE A 82 1.33 18.02 -17.79
CA ILE A 82 0.43 18.67 -16.82
C ILE A 82 0.99 18.59 -15.39
N ALA A 83 1.59 17.46 -14.99
CA ALA A 83 2.12 17.25 -13.65
C ALA A 83 3.18 16.14 -13.57
N PHE A 84 4.00 16.26 -12.49
CA PHE A 84 5.11 15.42 -11.96
C PHE A 84 6.13 14.88 -12.95
#